data_AF-A0A2A2RMJ8-F1
#
_entry.id   AF-A0A2A2RMJ8-F1
#
_cell.length_a   1.000
_cell.length_b   1.000
_cell.length_c   1.000
_cell.angle_alpha   90.00
_cell.angle_beta   90.00
_cell.angle_gamma   90.00
#
_symmetry.space_group_name_H-M   'P 1'
#
loop_
_entity.id
_entity.type
_entity.pdbx_description
1 polymer ?
#
loop_
_entity_poly.entity_id
_entity_poly.type
_entity_poly.pdbx_seq_one_letter_code
_entity_poly.pdbx_strand_id
1 'polypeptide(L)'
;MSGGAGARLTVPRPRKNYSAPLIQLRRSGVHGYGLFARDFVPQGERVIEYVGARITKSEAQRREDRRLARRAAGADGCVYIFELNQRYDLDGDIAWNLARRINHSCGPNCETQNIRGHIWVVACRDIAPGEELTYDYGFSYTEWRDHPCRCGATECVGHIINAAQRWRARRRLAAEK
;
A
#
# COMPACT_ATOMS: atom_id res chain seq x y z
N MET A 1 -22.16 7.16 39.43
CA MET A 1 -21.87 7.92 38.19
C MET A 1 -21.24 6.97 37.20
N SER A 2 -22.01 6.63 36.17
CA SER A 2 -21.81 5.49 35.28
C SER A 2 -20.71 5.76 34.25
N GLY A 3 -19.74 4.85 34.17
CA GLY A 3 -18.69 4.86 33.15
C GLY A 3 -19.25 4.50 31.77
N GLY A 4 -19.04 5.38 30.79
CA GLY A 4 -19.36 5.13 29.38
C GLY A 4 -18.24 4.33 28.70
N ALA A 5 -18.53 3.07 28.38
CA ALA A 5 -17.65 2.24 27.56
C ALA A 5 -17.60 2.77 26.13
N GLY A 6 -16.41 3.10 25.63
CA GLY A 6 -16.19 3.49 24.25
C GLY A 6 -16.58 2.36 23.31
N ALA A 7 -17.51 2.64 22.40
CA ALA A 7 -17.96 1.69 21.39
C ALA A 7 -16.77 1.26 20.52
N ARG A 8 -16.37 -0.02 20.63
CA ARG A 8 -15.46 -0.64 19.67
C ARG A 8 -16.20 -0.72 18.33
N LEU A 9 -15.82 0.14 17.39
CA LEU A 9 -16.23 0.02 15.99
C LEU A 9 -15.69 -1.32 15.47
N THR A 10 -16.55 -2.32 15.42
CA THR A 10 -16.25 -3.62 14.85
C THR A 10 -16.21 -3.45 13.33
N VAL A 11 -15.02 -3.60 12.73
CA VAL A 11 -14.86 -3.62 11.27
C VAL A 11 -15.57 -4.87 10.77
N PRO A 12 -16.59 -4.76 9.89
CA PRO A 12 -17.29 -5.92 9.37
C PRO A 12 -16.33 -6.82 8.59
N ARG A 13 -16.35 -8.12 8.86
CA ARG A 13 -15.65 -9.11 8.04
C ARG A 13 -16.32 -9.11 6.65
N PRO A 14 -15.57 -8.96 5.54
CA PRO A 14 -16.19 -8.89 4.22
C PRO A 14 -17.06 -10.12 3.95
N ARG A 15 -18.25 -9.89 3.39
CA ARG A 15 -19.19 -10.96 3.01
C ARG A 15 -18.52 -11.80 1.92
N LYS A 16 -18.43 -13.12 2.16
CA LYS A 16 -17.94 -14.11 1.19
C LYS A 16 -18.67 -13.88 -0.14
N ASN A 17 -17.95 -13.45 -1.17
CA ASN A 17 -18.18 -13.68 -2.61
C ASN A 17 -17.23 -12.77 -3.41
N TYR A 18 -15.96 -13.17 -3.51
CA TYR A 18 -15.17 -12.86 -4.68
C TYR A 18 -14.90 -14.20 -5.34
N SER A 19 -15.31 -14.34 -6.60
CA SER A 19 -14.97 -15.41 -7.53
C SER A 19 -13.55 -15.90 -7.25
N ALA A 20 -13.33 -17.23 -7.26
CA ALA A 20 -12.08 -17.92 -6.86
C ALA A 20 -10.85 -16.99 -6.88
N PRO A 21 -10.18 -16.76 -5.74
CA PRO A 21 -9.38 -15.56 -5.55
C PRO A 21 -8.36 -15.44 -6.69
N LEU A 22 -8.50 -14.37 -7.50
CA LEU A 22 -7.60 -13.99 -8.61
C LEU A 22 -6.13 -13.84 -8.18
N ILE A 23 -5.86 -14.02 -6.89
CA ILE A 23 -4.62 -13.71 -6.23
C ILE A 23 -4.14 -14.87 -5.37
N GLN A 24 -2.82 -14.94 -5.22
CA GLN A 24 -2.14 -15.88 -4.35
C GLN A 24 -0.97 -15.19 -3.65
N LEU A 25 -0.70 -15.58 -2.40
CA LEU A 25 0.41 -15.05 -1.62
C LEU A 25 1.67 -15.88 -1.90
N ARG A 26 2.76 -15.24 -2.32
CA ARG A 26 4.07 -15.90 -2.56
C ARG A 26 5.21 -15.05 -2.01
N ARG A 27 6.40 -15.62 -1.87
CA ARG A 27 7.63 -14.84 -1.61
C ARG A 27 7.85 -13.87 -2.77
N SER A 28 8.19 -12.63 -2.44
CA SER A 28 8.44 -11.57 -3.42
C SER A 28 9.93 -11.34 -3.59
N GLY A 29 10.35 -11.03 -4.82
CA GLY A 29 11.70 -10.53 -5.11
C GLY A 29 11.91 -9.08 -4.66
N VAL A 30 10.83 -8.33 -4.40
CA VAL A 30 10.87 -6.93 -3.95
C VAL A 30 11.07 -6.85 -2.44
N HIS A 31 10.13 -7.42 -1.68
CA HIS A 31 10.18 -7.40 -0.22
C HIS A 31 9.27 -8.48 0.39
N GLY A 32 9.85 -9.34 1.25
CA GLY A 32 9.09 -10.30 2.07
C GLY A 32 8.16 -11.21 1.28
N TYR A 33 6.87 -10.85 1.24
CA TYR A 33 5.82 -11.53 0.49
C TYR A 33 5.11 -10.53 -0.42
N GLY A 34 4.57 -11.04 -1.53
CA GLY A 34 3.78 -10.31 -2.51
C GLY A 34 2.46 -11.00 -2.81
N LEU A 35 1.48 -10.27 -3.34
CA LEU A 35 0.33 -10.89 -4.01
C LEU A 35 0.62 -11.04 -5.48
N PHE A 36 0.26 -12.19 -6.04
CA PHE A 36 0.49 -12.52 -7.44
C PHE A 36 -0.84 -12.88 -8.08
N ALA A 37 -1.01 -12.53 -9.35
CA ALA A 37 -2.11 -13.02 -10.15
C ALA A 37 -2.09 -14.56 -10.17
N ARG A 38 -3.21 -15.19 -9.83
CA ARG A 38 -3.41 -16.64 -9.95
C ARG A 38 -3.89 -17.01 -11.35
N ASP A 39 -4.76 -16.16 -11.89
CA ASP A 39 -5.39 -16.27 -13.20
C ASP A 39 -5.23 -14.93 -13.94
N PHE A 40 -5.62 -14.87 -15.22
CA PHE A 40 -5.57 -13.64 -16.01
C PHE A 40 -6.47 -12.56 -15.38
N VAL A 41 -5.95 -11.33 -15.27
CA VAL A 41 -6.69 -10.17 -14.76
C VAL A 41 -6.77 -9.13 -15.87
N PRO A 42 -7.97 -8.82 -16.39
CA PRO A 42 -8.11 -7.80 -17.42
C PRO A 42 -7.86 -6.40 -16.86
N GLN A 43 -7.41 -5.49 -17.72
CA GLN A 43 -7.32 -4.07 -17.41
C GLN A 43 -8.66 -3.53 -16.86
N GLY A 44 -8.59 -2.74 -15.79
CA GLY A 44 -9.75 -2.14 -15.13
C GLY A 44 -10.43 -3.03 -14.09
N GLU A 45 -10.01 -4.29 -13.95
CA GLU A 45 -10.58 -5.21 -12.95
C GLU A 45 -10.22 -4.78 -11.53
N ARG A 46 -11.21 -4.86 -10.62
CA ARG A 46 -11.01 -4.61 -9.18
C ARG A 46 -10.50 -5.88 -8.51
N VAL A 47 -9.19 -5.97 -8.37
CA VAL A 47 -8.51 -7.19 -7.94
C VAL A 47 -8.77 -7.51 -6.47
N ILE A 48 -8.63 -6.51 -5.59
CA ILE A 48 -8.85 -6.66 -4.15
C ILE A 48 -9.16 -5.31 -3.51
N GLU A 49 -10.03 -5.31 -2.51
CA GLU A 49 -10.22 -4.15 -1.63
C GLU A 49 -9.09 -4.08 -0.60
N TYR A 50 -8.52 -2.89 -0.44
CA TYR A 50 -7.66 -2.58 0.69
C TYR A 50 -8.54 -2.21 1.88
N VAL A 51 -8.56 -3.08 2.88
CA VAL A 51 -9.47 -3.02 4.03
C VAL A 51 -8.72 -2.65 5.31
N GLY A 52 -9.42 -2.01 6.24
CA GLY A 52 -8.76 -1.49 7.44
C GLY A 52 -9.70 -0.81 8.42
N ALA A 53 -9.12 -0.29 9.49
CA ALA A 53 -9.83 0.57 10.43
C ALA A 53 -9.89 1.99 9.87
N ARG A 54 -11.09 2.57 9.77
CA ARG A 54 -11.25 3.99 9.50
C ARG A 54 -10.88 4.79 10.74
N ILE A 55 -9.90 5.68 10.62
CA ILE A 55 -9.33 6.46 11.72
C ILE A 55 -9.30 7.95 11.39
N THR A 56 -9.25 8.81 12.40
CA THR A 56 -9.09 10.26 12.19
C THR A 56 -7.64 10.59 11.81
N LYS A 57 -7.42 11.77 11.21
CA LYS A 57 -6.06 12.27 10.92
C LYS A 57 -5.15 12.31 12.16
N SER A 58 -5.70 12.71 13.31
CA SER A 58 -4.95 12.73 14.58
C SER A 58 -4.55 11.33 15.06
N GLU A 59 -5.43 10.34 14.86
CA GLU A 59 -5.13 8.95 15.17
C GLU A 59 -4.07 8.37 14.22
N ALA A 60 -4.14 8.72 12.93
CA ALA A 60 -3.15 8.32 11.94
C ALA A 60 -1.76 8.86 12.31
N GLN A 61 -1.65 10.15 12.66
CA GLN A 61 -0.40 10.74 13.12
C GLN A 61 0.16 10.03 14.35
N ARG A 62 -0.68 9.76 15.36
CA ARG A 62 -0.24 9.03 16.57
C ARG A 62 0.30 7.64 16.25
N ARG A 63 -0.29 6.93 15.28
CA ARG A 63 0.19 5.61 14.83
C ARG A 63 1.49 5.72 14.07
N GLU A 64 1.65 6.76 13.26
CA GLU A 64 2.89 7.06 12.55
C GLU A 64 4.04 7.37 13.51
N ASP A 65 3.82 8.20 14.52
CA ASP A 65 4.84 8.49 15.54
C ASP A 65 5.30 7.21 16.26
N ARG A 66 4.34 6.33 16.60
CA ARG A 66 4.64 5.01 17.18
C ARG A 66 5.42 4.13 16.21
N ARG A 67 5.09 4.13 14.92
CA ARG A 67 5.81 3.37 13.89
C ARG A 67 7.24 3.87 13.76
N LEU A 68 7.45 5.18 13.71
CA LEU A 68 8.77 5.80 13.65
C LEU A 68 9.62 5.45 14.88
N ALA A 69 9.04 5.51 16.09
CA ALA A 69 9.72 5.09 17.31
C ALA A 69 10.13 3.61 17.27
N ARG A 70 9.26 2.72 16.76
CA ARG A 70 9.60 1.30 16.57
C ARG A 70 10.71 1.11 15.54
N ARG A 71 10.67 1.84 14.41
CA ARG A 71 11.73 1.81 13.38
C ARG A 71 13.07 2.24 13.97
N ALA A 72 13.09 3.32 14.76
CA ALA A 72 14.28 3.78 15.47
C ALA A 72 14.82 2.74 16.46
N ALA A 73 13.96 1.89 17.02
CA ALA A 73 14.33 0.75 17.85
C ALA A 73 14.67 -0.53 17.06
N GLY A 74 14.78 -0.46 15.72
CA GLY A 74 15.19 -1.56 14.86
C GLY A 74 14.07 -2.48 14.37
N ALA A 75 12.80 -2.17 14.65
CA ALA A 75 11.66 -2.90 14.09
C ALA A 75 11.39 -2.52 12.63
N ASP A 76 10.50 -3.27 11.96
CA ASP A 76 10.05 -2.91 10.63
C ASP A 76 9.34 -1.53 10.62
N GLY A 77 9.56 -0.80 9.54
CA GLY A 77 8.97 0.51 9.30
C GLY A 77 7.84 0.47 8.27
N CYS A 78 7.11 -0.64 8.13
CA CYS A 78 6.07 -0.74 7.10
C CYS A 78 4.92 0.25 7.35
N VAL A 79 4.47 0.92 6.30
CA VAL A 79 3.36 1.90 6.33
C VAL A 79 2.14 1.28 5.67
N TYR A 80 0.98 1.32 6.34
CA TYR A 80 -0.26 0.67 5.88
C TYR A 80 -1.46 1.63 5.82
N ILE A 81 -1.22 2.94 5.86
CA ILE A 81 -2.25 3.98 5.95
C ILE A 81 -2.55 4.56 4.57
N PHE A 82 -3.83 4.62 4.20
CA PHE A 82 -4.34 5.34 3.03
C PHE A 82 -5.17 6.54 3.44
N GLU A 83 -5.05 7.65 2.70
CA GLU A 83 -5.97 8.77 2.83
C GLU A 83 -7.32 8.44 2.20
N LEU A 84 -8.42 8.61 2.97
CA LEU A 84 -9.78 8.50 2.42
C LEU A 84 -10.36 9.86 2.04
N ASN A 85 -10.17 10.86 2.90
CA ASN A 85 -10.60 12.24 2.70
C ASN A 85 -9.94 13.16 3.75
N GLN A 86 -10.30 14.43 3.76
CA GLN A 86 -9.76 15.44 4.69
C GLN A 86 -9.95 15.09 6.19
N ARG A 87 -10.92 14.23 6.54
CA ARG A 87 -11.24 13.90 7.94
C ARG A 87 -10.73 12.54 8.38
N TYR A 88 -10.62 11.60 7.44
CA TYR A 88 -10.38 10.19 7.75
C TYR A 88 -9.33 9.54 6.87
N ASP A 89 -8.61 8.63 7.50
CA ASP A 89 -7.68 7.69 6.87
C ASP A 89 -8.15 6.25 7.10
N LEU A 90 -7.54 5.32 6.38
CA LEU A 90 -7.75 3.89 6.50
C LEU A 90 -6.44 3.22 6.91
N ASP A 91 -6.41 2.62 8.09
CA ASP A 91 -5.26 1.83 8.54
C ASP A 91 -5.47 0.34 8.27
N GLY A 92 -4.68 -0.17 7.35
CA GLY A 92 -4.67 -1.56 6.93
C GLY A 92 -3.80 -2.50 7.78
N ASP A 93 -3.24 -2.06 8.91
CA ASP A 93 -2.42 -2.90 9.81
C ASP A 93 -3.26 -3.92 10.60
N ILE A 94 -3.93 -4.79 9.86
CA ILE A 94 -4.78 -5.86 10.34
C ILE A 94 -4.40 -7.15 9.62
N ALA A 95 -4.27 -8.25 10.38
CA ALA A 95 -3.68 -9.49 9.89
C ALA A 95 -4.37 -10.10 8.65
N TRP A 96 -5.67 -9.87 8.51
CA TRP A 96 -6.50 -10.43 7.44
C TRP A 96 -6.63 -9.53 6.21
N ASN A 97 -6.06 -8.31 6.21
CA ASN A 97 -5.96 -7.50 5.00
C ASN A 97 -4.85 -8.07 4.11
N LEU A 98 -5.21 -8.87 3.10
CA LEU A 98 -4.23 -9.40 2.15
C LEU A 98 -3.64 -8.30 1.27
N ALA A 99 -4.39 -7.24 0.95
CA ALA A 99 -3.93 -6.15 0.09
C ALA A 99 -2.70 -5.42 0.65
N ARG A 100 -2.48 -5.45 1.98
CA ARG A 100 -1.26 -4.92 2.62
C ARG A 100 0.03 -5.64 2.23
N ARG A 101 -0.07 -6.78 1.53
CA ARG A 101 1.07 -7.55 1.01
C ARG A 101 1.46 -7.12 -0.41
N ILE A 102 0.74 -6.19 -1.04
CA ILE A 102 1.08 -5.72 -2.37
C ILE A 102 2.28 -4.78 -2.27
N ASN A 103 3.33 -5.07 -3.05
CA ASN A 103 4.59 -4.34 -2.99
C ASN A 103 4.59 -3.10 -3.88
N HIS A 104 5.56 -2.23 -3.63
CA HIS A 104 5.82 -1.09 -4.48
C HIS A 104 6.47 -1.51 -5.80
N SER A 105 6.07 -0.87 -6.90
CA SER A 105 6.88 -0.80 -8.12
C SER A 105 6.92 0.61 -8.69
N CYS A 106 8.07 0.99 -9.25
CA CYS A 106 8.20 2.22 -10.03
C CYS A 106 7.54 2.09 -11.42
N GLY A 107 7.36 0.87 -11.92
CA GLY A 107 6.56 0.56 -13.11
C GLY A 107 5.45 -0.43 -12.74
N PRO A 108 4.40 0.02 -12.03
CA PRO A 108 3.38 -0.87 -11.48
C PRO A 108 2.42 -1.40 -12.55
N ASN A 109 1.71 -2.48 -12.22
CA ASN A 109 0.60 -3.03 -13.01
C ASN A 109 -0.78 -2.79 -12.37
N CYS A 110 -0.82 -2.23 -11.16
CA CYS A 110 -2.03 -1.81 -10.48
C CYS A 110 -1.94 -0.36 -9.99
N GLU A 111 -3.10 0.23 -9.75
CA GLU A 111 -3.28 1.50 -9.04
C GLU A 111 -4.30 1.35 -7.91
N THR A 112 -4.37 2.35 -7.03
CA THR A 112 -5.37 2.41 -5.97
C THR A 112 -6.42 3.47 -6.26
N GLN A 113 -7.69 3.11 -6.19
CA GLN A 113 -8.81 4.02 -6.41
C GLN A 113 -9.68 4.10 -5.16
N ASN A 114 -10.04 5.31 -4.75
CA ASN A 114 -11.06 5.53 -3.71
C ASN A 114 -12.45 5.56 -4.34
N ILE A 115 -13.22 4.49 -4.15
CA ILE A 115 -14.56 4.34 -4.72
C ILE A 115 -15.55 4.32 -3.57
N ARG A 116 -16.28 5.44 -3.40
CA ARG A 116 -17.30 5.61 -2.35
C ARG A 116 -16.76 5.39 -0.92
N GLY A 117 -15.51 5.78 -0.67
CA GLY A 117 -14.87 5.64 0.65
C GLY A 117 -14.18 4.28 0.88
N HIS A 118 -14.07 3.46 -0.16
CA HIS A 118 -13.36 2.18 -0.14
C HIS A 118 -12.15 2.25 -1.06
N ILE A 119 -10.99 1.80 -0.59
CA ILE A 119 -9.78 1.75 -1.40
C ILE A 119 -9.74 0.43 -2.16
N TRP A 120 -9.75 0.51 -3.48
CA TRP A 120 -9.67 -0.64 -4.38
C TRP A 120 -8.34 -0.67 -5.10
N VAL A 121 -7.73 -1.85 -5.19
CA VAL A 121 -6.60 -2.09 -6.09
C VAL A 121 -7.16 -2.51 -7.44
N VAL A 122 -6.82 -1.76 -8.49
CA VAL A 122 -7.37 -1.89 -9.83
C VAL A 122 -6.23 -2.15 -10.82
N ALA A 123 -6.43 -3.07 -11.75
CA ALA A 123 -5.45 -3.38 -12.79
C ALA A 123 -5.34 -2.22 -13.80
N CYS A 124 -4.13 -1.71 -14.06
CA CYS A 124 -3.87 -0.63 -15.03
C CYS A 124 -3.66 -1.14 -16.46
N ARG A 125 -3.37 -2.43 -16.58
CA ARG A 125 -3.18 -3.17 -17.83
C ARG A 125 -3.64 -4.61 -17.62
N ASP A 126 -3.69 -5.39 -18.68
CA ASP A 126 -3.82 -6.84 -18.56
C ASP A 126 -2.65 -7.43 -17.77
N ILE A 127 -2.95 -8.33 -16.85
CA ILE A 127 -1.98 -9.01 -15.97
C ILE A 127 -2.07 -10.51 -16.21
N ALA A 128 -0.95 -11.10 -16.62
CA ALA A 128 -0.83 -12.53 -16.84
C ALA A 128 -0.80 -13.32 -15.52
N PRO A 129 -1.26 -14.58 -15.52
CA PRO A 129 -1.08 -15.48 -14.39
C PRO A 129 0.40 -15.53 -13.95
N GLY A 130 0.63 -15.43 -12.64
CA GLY A 130 1.96 -15.53 -12.05
C GLY A 130 2.72 -14.21 -11.93
N GLU A 131 2.24 -13.10 -12.50
CA GLU A 131 2.81 -11.77 -12.29
C GLU A 131 2.55 -11.26 -10.87
N GLU A 132 3.52 -10.54 -10.29
CA GLU A 132 3.33 -9.87 -8.99
C GLU A 132 2.48 -8.61 -9.17
N LEU A 133 1.44 -8.47 -8.35
CA LEU A 133 0.66 -7.25 -8.27
C LEU A 133 1.48 -6.19 -7.53
N THR A 134 1.55 -5.00 -8.10
CA THR A 134 2.30 -3.88 -7.53
C THR A 134 1.62 -2.54 -7.83
N TYR A 135 1.77 -1.57 -6.95
CA TYR A 135 1.33 -0.19 -7.19
C TYR A 135 2.38 0.83 -6.71
N ASP A 136 2.24 2.07 -7.14
CA ASP A 136 3.05 3.17 -6.61
C ASP A 136 2.56 3.55 -5.21
N TYR A 137 3.42 3.42 -4.19
CA TYR A 137 3.05 3.73 -2.80
C TYR A 137 2.76 5.21 -2.56
N GLY A 138 3.11 6.08 -3.51
CA GLY A 138 2.78 7.50 -3.41
C GLY A 138 3.63 8.26 -2.39
N PHE A 139 4.76 7.69 -1.95
CA PHE A 139 5.61 8.33 -0.95
C PHE A 139 6.12 9.68 -1.45
N SER A 140 6.10 10.67 -0.56
CA SER A 140 6.63 12.00 -0.85
C SER A 140 8.13 11.96 -1.09
N TYR A 141 8.63 12.91 -1.88
CA TYR A 141 10.05 13.16 -2.03
C TYR A 141 10.73 13.59 -0.71
N THR A 142 9.98 14.13 0.25
CA THR A 142 10.52 14.43 1.59
C THR A 142 10.96 13.13 2.26
N GLU A 143 12.25 13.01 2.59
CA GLU A 143 12.86 11.80 3.18
C GLU A 143 13.03 10.61 2.22
N TRP A 144 13.06 10.84 0.90
CA TRP A 144 13.20 9.77 -0.09
C TRP A 144 14.38 8.80 0.12
N ARG A 145 15.47 9.26 0.75
CA ARG A 145 16.67 8.44 1.06
C ARG A 145 16.40 7.33 2.09
N ASP A 146 15.40 7.50 2.94
CA ASP A 146 15.00 6.49 3.94
C ASP A 146 14.24 5.31 3.33
N HIS A 147 13.90 5.40 2.04
CA HIS A 147 13.03 4.46 1.35
C HIS A 147 13.69 3.89 0.10
N PRO A 148 14.73 3.04 0.23
CA PRO A 148 15.36 2.39 -0.92
C PRO A 148 14.36 1.48 -1.64
N CYS A 149 14.37 1.52 -2.97
CA CYS A 149 13.48 0.73 -3.83
C CYS A 149 14.25 -0.42 -4.49
N ARG A 150 13.66 -1.61 -4.43
CA ARG A 150 14.20 -2.85 -5.02
C ARG A 150 13.23 -3.48 -6.03
N CYS A 151 12.35 -2.68 -6.64
CA CYS A 151 11.28 -3.19 -7.50
C CYS A 151 11.76 -3.79 -8.84
N GLY A 152 12.99 -3.49 -9.27
CA GLY A 152 13.54 -4.01 -10.52
C GLY A 152 13.01 -3.35 -11.80
N ALA A 153 12.10 -2.37 -11.71
CA ALA A 153 11.61 -1.65 -12.89
C ALA A 153 12.75 -0.87 -13.59
N THR A 154 12.75 -0.87 -14.92
CA THR A 154 13.76 -0.20 -15.76
C THR A 154 13.91 1.29 -15.45
N GLU A 155 12.80 1.95 -15.14
CA GLU A 155 12.73 3.38 -14.82
C GLU A 155 12.93 3.72 -13.34
N CYS A 156 13.23 2.72 -12.50
CA CYS A 156 13.40 2.89 -11.06
C CYS A 156 14.54 3.87 -10.76
N VAL A 157 14.29 4.82 -9.85
CA VAL A 157 15.28 5.80 -9.38
C VAL A 157 16.04 5.33 -8.13
N GLY A 158 15.92 4.04 -7.79
CA GLY A 158 16.52 3.41 -6.62
C GLY A 158 15.83 3.70 -5.29
N HIS A 159 14.76 4.52 -5.27
CA HIS A 159 14.04 4.90 -4.06
C HIS A 159 12.52 4.97 -4.31
N ILE A 160 11.73 4.69 -3.28
CA ILE A 160 10.26 4.71 -3.32
C ILE A 160 9.81 6.16 -3.25
N ILE A 161 9.38 6.68 -4.39
CA ILE A 161 8.90 8.05 -4.56
C ILE A 161 7.73 8.00 -5.54
N ASN A 162 6.69 8.77 -5.27
CA ASN A 162 5.58 8.93 -6.19
C ASN A 162 6.08 9.33 -7.60
N ALA A 163 5.43 8.79 -8.63
CA ALA A 163 5.82 8.99 -10.02
C ALA A 163 6.02 10.47 -10.40
N ALA A 164 5.13 11.35 -9.93
CA ALA A 164 5.16 12.78 -10.21
C ALA A 164 6.41 13.50 -9.69
N GLN A 165 7.12 12.96 -8.69
CA GLN A 165 8.29 13.58 -8.09
C GLN A 165 9.61 12.88 -8.40
N ARG A 166 9.61 11.74 -9.11
CA ARG A 166 10.85 10.99 -9.45
C ARG A 166 11.86 11.80 -10.25
N TRP A 167 11.41 12.76 -11.06
CA TRP A 167 12.29 13.67 -11.79
C TRP A 167 13.21 14.49 -10.87
N ARG A 168 12.74 14.84 -9.66
CA ARG A 168 13.55 15.57 -8.67
C ARG A 168 14.70 14.72 -8.17
N ALA A 169 14.42 13.45 -7.85
CA ALA A 169 15.44 12.50 -7.43
C ALA A 169 16.46 12.24 -8.55
N ARG A 170 16.01 12.04 -9.80
CA ARG A 170 16.91 11.88 -10.96
C ARG A 170 17.87 13.06 -11.09
N ARG A 171 17.35 14.30 -11.04
CA ARG A 171 18.18 15.51 -11.11
C ARG A 171 19.17 15.61 -9.96
N ARG A 172 18.74 15.29 -8.74
CA ARG A 172 19.62 15.37 -7.56
C ARG A 172 20.73 14.32 -7.59
N LEU A 173 20.40 13.08 -7.91
CA LEU A 173 21.37 11.98 -8.04
C LEU A 173 22.40 12.24 -9.15
N ALA A 174 21.98 12.84 -10.27
CA ALA A 174 22.88 13.21 -11.35
C ALA A 174 23.88 14.31 -10.95
N ALA A 175 23.48 15.24 -10.07
CA ALA A 175 24.34 16.30 -9.57
C ALA A 175 25.30 15.86 -8.45
N GLU A 176 25.10 14.67 -7.89
CA GLU A 176 25.96 14.07 -6.85
C GLU A 176 27.02 13.12 -7.43
N LYS A 177 27.00 12.89 -8.74
CA LYS A 177 28.02 12.15 -9.50
C LYS A 177 29.02 13.12 -10.09
#